data_AF-A0AAD3M9Z1-F1
#
_entry.id   AF-A0AAD3M9Z1-F1
#
_cell.length_a   1.000
_cell.length_b   1.000
_cell.length_c   1.000
_cell.angle_alpha   90.00
_cell.angle_beta   90.00
_cell.angle_gamma   90.00
#
_symmetry.space_group_name_H-M   'P 1'
#
loop_
_entity.id
_entity.type
_entity.pdbx_description
1 polymer ?
#
loop_
_entity_poly.entity_id
_entity_poly.type
_entity_poly.pdbx_seq_one_letter_code
_entity_poly.pdbx_strand_id
1 'polypeptide(L)'
;MDGNFSPASISAVVLLLTAALSSSAAFLEPHDLLYDNAVQAFYSSDYENVVRYMEGALSSYREVRRTKVRCRLRCQDQHPFDDTFSDLRFFDVVLRRAGCMNKCIEEKLGTQSVHKVSEDVVQDFNRRIPYNYLQLAYKKVSV
;
A
#
# COMPACT_ATOMS: atom_id res chain seq x y z
N MET A 1 -14.19 43.16 -25.33
CA MET A 1 -13.07 43.41 -24.40
C MET A 1 -12.25 42.14 -24.39
N ASP A 2 -11.39 42.01 -25.39
CA ASP A 2 -10.66 40.78 -25.69
C ASP A 2 -9.50 40.66 -24.70
N GLY A 3 -9.65 39.73 -23.75
CA GLY A 3 -8.63 39.44 -22.75
C GLY A 3 -7.41 38.82 -23.41
N ASN A 4 -6.43 39.66 -23.74
CA ASN A 4 -5.14 39.22 -24.26
C ASN A 4 -4.30 38.64 -23.10
N PHE A 5 -4.51 37.36 -22.80
CA PHE A 5 -3.72 36.66 -21.78
C PHE A 5 -2.34 36.32 -22.34
N SER A 6 -1.29 36.84 -21.70
CA SER A 6 0.10 36.59 -22.07
C SER A 6 0.42 35.09 -22.01
N PRO A 7 1.18 34.51 -22.97
CA PRO A 7 1.49 33.08 -23.00
C PRO A 7 2.20 32.59 -21.73
N ALA A 8 2.94 33.48 -21.04
CA ALA A 8 3.56 33.19 -19.75
C ALA A 8 2.52 32.92 -18.64
N SER A 9 1.40 33.64 -18.66
CA SER A 9 0.30 33.50 -17.69
C SER A 9 -0.41 32.16 -17.86
N ILE A 10 -0.61 31.72 -19.10
CA ILE A 10 -1.23 30.43 -19.42
C ILE A 10 -0.31 29.28 -18.98
N SER A 11 0.99 29.37 -19.28
CA SER A 11 1.96 28.35 -18.89
C SER A 11 2.13 28.22 -17.38
N ALA A 12 2.05 29.34 -16.63
CA ALA A 12 2.11 29.33 -15.17
C ALA A 12 0.88 28.67 -14.54
N VAL A 13 -0.32 28.95 -15.08
CA VAL A 13 -1.57 28.35 -14.61
C VAL A 13 -1.59 26.84 -14.89
N VAL A 14 -1.11 26.39 -16.05
CA VAL A 14 -0.98 24.95 -16.36
C VAL A 14 0.01 24.27 -15.41
N LEU A 15 1.16 24.88 -15.12
CA LEU A 15 2.13 24.33 -14.16
C LEU A 15 1.53 24.17 -12.75
N LEU A 16 0.81 25.19 -12.28
CA LEU A 16 0.13 25.19 -10.98
C LEU A 16 -0.97 24.12 -10.90
N LEU A 17 -1.77 23.95 -11.97
CA LEU A 17 -2.76 22.88 -12.07
C LEU A 17 -2.11 21.50 -12.06
N THR A 18 -1.03 21.28 -12.81
CA THR A 18 -0.33 19.97 -12.82
C THR A 18 0.31 19.63 -11.46
N ALA A 19 0.82 20.63 -10.73
CA ALA A 19 1.35 20.45 -9.39
C ALA A 19 0.24 20.11 -8.37
N ALA A 20 -0.93 20.76 -8.47
CA ALA A 20 -2.08 20.51 -7.60
C ALA A 20 -2.68 19.10 -7.78
N LEU A 21 -2.67 18.54 -9.00
CA LEU A 21 -3.12 17.17 -9.24
C LEU A 21 -2.12 16.09 -8.77
N SER A 22 -0.88 16.47 -8.45
CA SER A 22 0.23 15.51 -8.29
C SER A 22 0.58 15.16 -6.85
N SER A 23 -0.07 15.72 -5.82
CA SER A 23 0.32 15.41 -4.44
C SER A 23 -0.85 15.32 -3.47
N SER A 24 -1.57 14.21 -3.56
CA SER A 24 -1.94 13.48 -2.36
C SER A 24 -1.38 12.07 -2.54
N ALA A 25 -0.13 11.87 -2.11
CA ALA A 25 0.29 10.52 -1.74
C ALA A 25 -0.62 10.12 -0.58
N ALA A 26 -1.78 9.53 -0.91
CA ALA A 26 -2.73 9.08 0.08
C ALA A 26 -1.97 8.10 0.99
N PHE A 27 -1.81 8.49 2.25
CA PHE A 27 -1.19 7.64 3.25
C PHE A 27 -2.00 6.35 3.32
N LEU A 28 -1.39 5.23 2.97
CA LEU A 28 -2.04 3.94 3.04
C LEU A 28 -2.11 3.55 4.52
N GLU A 29 -3.31 3.56 5.08
CA GLU A 29 -3.52 3.18 6.48
C GLU A 29 -3.15 1.70 6.68
N PRO A 30 -2.45 1.35 7.78
CA PRO A 30 -2.07 -0.03 8.07
C PRO A 30 -3.29 -0.96 8.16
N HIS A 31 -3.20 -2.10 7.48
CA HIS A 31 -4.30 -3.06 7.43
C HIS A 31 -4.59 -3.74 8.76
N ASP A 32 -3.61 -3.83 9.66
CA ASP A 32 -3.78 -4.33 11.02
C ASP A 32 -4.58 -3.37 11.89
N LEU A 33 -4.30 -2.06 11.84
CA LEU A 33 -5.08 -1.04 12.52
C LEU A 33 -6.55 -1.06 12.06
N LEU A 34 -6.76 -1.11 10.74
CA LEU A 34 -8.10 -1.22 10.17
C LEU A 34 -8.80 -2.53 10.56
N TYR A 35 -8.07 -3.64 10.61
CA TYR A 35 -8.60 -4.93 11.02
C TYR A 35 -9.01 -4.92 12.50
N ASP A 36 -8.18 -4.38 13.38
CA ASP A 36 -8.49 -4.25 14.81
C ASP A 36 -9.72 -3.36 15.03
N ASN A 37 -9.78 -2.19 14.38
CA ASN A 37 -10.95 -1.31 14.42
C ASN A 37 -12.23 -2.02 13.94
N ALA A 38 -12.14 -2.83 12.88
CA ALA A 38 -13.27 -3.62 12.38
C ALA A 38 -13.72 -4.69 13.38
N VAL A 39 -12.78 -5.37 14.03
CA VAL A 39 -13.08 -6.40 15.05
C VAL A 39 -13.73 -5.75 16.29
N GLN A 40 -13.22 -4.60 16.74
CA GLN A 40 -13.84 -3.83 17.82
C GLN A 40 -15.28 -3.41 17.47
N ALA A 41 -15.48 -2.84 16.28
CA ALA A 41 -16.82 -2.48 15.79
C ALA A 41 -17.78 -3.68 15.75
N PHE A 42 -17.27 -4.86 15.38
CA PHE A 42 -18.06 -6.10 15.34
C PHE A 42 -18.59 -6.49 16.73
N TYR A 43 -17.73 -6.44 17.75
CA TYR A 43 -18.16 -6.73 19.13
C TYR A 43 -19.07 -5.64 19.72
N SER A 44 -18.97 -4.40 19.23
CA SER A 44 -19.89 -3.31 19.57
C SER A 44 -21.20 -3.32 18.76
N SER A 45 -21.43 -4.32 17.89
CA SER A 45 -22.59 -4.40 16.98
C SER A 45 -22.74 -3.21 16.02
N ASP A 46 -21.66 -2.48 15.75
CA ASP A 46 -21.63 -1.38 14.79
C ASP A 46 -21.27 -1.92 13.39
N TYR A 47 -22.23 -2.60 12.77
CA TYR A 47 -21.99 -3.36 11.54
C TYR A 47 -21.68 -2.48 10.32
N GLU A 48 -22.11 -1.22 10.30
CA GLU A 48 -21.73 -0.26 9.25
C GLU A 48 -20.23 0.01 9.28
N ASN A 49 -19.68 0.27 10.47
CA ASN A 49 -18.24 0.47 10.64
C ASN A 49 -17.45 -0.82 10.45
N VAL A 50 -18.00 -2.00 10.76
CA VAL A 50 -17.37 -3.28 10.39
C VAL A 50 -17.15 -3.35 8.88
N VAL A 51 -18.18 -3.08 8.07
CA VAL A 51 -18.04 -3.10 6.61
C VAL A 51 -16.96 -2.11 6.17
N ARG A 52 -17.06 -0.85 6.62
CA ARG A 52 -16.11 0.21 6.25
C ARG A 52 -14.66 -0.17 6.57
N TYR A 53 -14.37 -0.56 7.81
CA TYR A 53 -13.01 -0.86 8.24
C TYR A 53 -12.48 -2.16 7.64
N MET A 54 -13.31 -3.19 7.53
CA MET A 54 -12.87 -4.49 7.00
C MET A 54 -12.56 -4.43 5.50
N GLU A 55 -13.35 -3.67 4.72
CA GLU A 55 -13.03 -3.41 3.31
C GLU A 55 -11.76 -2.58 3.15
N GLY A 56 -11.59 -1.55 3.99
CA GLY A 56 -10.35 -0.78 4.07
C GLY A 56 -9.15 -1.68 4.33
N ALA A 57 -9.25 -2.58 5.33
CA ALA A 57 -8.20 -3.49 5.71
C ALA A 57 -7.81 -4.43 4.56
N LEU A 58 -8.80 -5.01 3.87
CA LEU A 58 -8.59 -5.87 2.70
C LEU A 58 -7.95 -5.12 1.52
N SER A 59 -8.37 -3.87 1.29
CA SER A 59 -7.81 -3.00 0.24
C SER A 59 -6.35 -2.67 0.53
N SER A 60 -6.06 -2.23 1.76
CA SER A 60 -4.70 -1.92 2.22
C SER A 60 -3.78 -3.14 2.14
N TYR A 61 -4.21 -4.30 2.65
CA TYR A 61 -3.45 -5.55 2.54
C TYR A 61 -3.11 -5.90 1.09
N ARG A 62 -4.07 -5.75 0.17
CA ARG A 62 -3.88 -6.01 -1.26
C ARG A 62 -2.84 -5.08 -1.85
N GLU A 63 -2.89 -3.78 -1.53
CA GLU A 63 -1.95 -2.79 -2.07
C GLU A 63 -0.53 -3.00 -1.54
N VAL A 64 -0.37 -3.26 -0.24
CA VAL A 64 0.93 -3.63 0.36
C VAL A 64 1.52 -4.85 -0.35
N ARG A 65 0.73 -5.92 -0.50
CA ARG A 65 1.16 -7.16 -1.16
C ARG A 65 1.55 -6.92 -2.61
N ARG A 66 0.73 -6.18 -3.36
CA ARG A 66 0.98 -5.83 -4.77
C ARG A 66 2.26 -5.02 -4.93
N THR A 67 2.47 -4.05 -4.05
CA THR A 67 3.67 -3.21 -4.07
C THR A 67 4.92 -4.01 -3.74
N LYS A 68 4.89 -4.87 -2.70
CA LYS A 68 6.00 -5.78 -2.37
C LYS A 68 6.39 -6.67 -3.54
N VAL A 69 5.42 -7.29 -4.22
CA VAL A 69 5.67 -8.13 -5.40
C VAL A 69 6.30 -7.32 -6.54
N ARG A 70 5.74 -6.14 -6.86
CA ARG A 70 6.26 -5.29 -7.94
C ARG A 70 7.69 -4.81 -7.65
N CYS A 71 7.97 -4.43 -6.41
CA CYS A 71 9.31 -4.05 -5.97
C CYS A 71 10.29 -5.21 -6.08
N ARG A 72 9.88 -6.42 -5.64
CA ARG A 72 10.72 -7.62 -5.73
C ARG A 72 11.11 -7.91 -7.18
N LEU A 73 10.15 -7.94 -8.11
CA LEU A 73 10.42 -8.21 -9.52
C LEU A 73 11.38 -7.15 -10.10
N ARG A 74 11.08 -5.87 -9.91
CA ARG A 74 11.92 -4.76 -10.38
C ARG A 74 13.37 -4.84 -9.86
N CYS A 75 13.55 -5.13 -8.57
CA CYS A 75 14.89 -5.21 -7.97
C CYS A 75 15.64 -6.48 -8.38
N GLN A 76 14.93 -7.57 -8.70
CA GLN A 76 15.53 -8.76 -9.27
C GLN A 76 16.08 -8.48 -10.68
N ASP A 77 15.31 -7.76 -11.51
CA ASP A 77 15.70 -7.37 -12.86
C ASP A 77 16.88 -6.38 -12.88
N GLN A 78 16.91 -5.43 -11.94
CA GLN A 78 18.00 -4.44 -11.83
C GLN A 78 19.33 -5.03 -11.32
N HIS A 79 19.25 -6.10 -10.55
CA HIS A 79 20.40 -6.74 -9.93
C HIS A 79 20.33 -8.25 -10.18
N PRO A 80 20.52 -8.72 -11.42
CA PRO A 80 20.53 -10.14 -11.73
C PRO A 80 21.71 -10.84 -11.03
N PHE A 81 21.55 -12.13 -10.73
CA PHE A 81 22.70 -12.94 -10.36
C PHE A 81 23.51 -13.21 -11.62
N ASP A 82 24.84 -13.13 -11.50
CA ASP A 82 25.78 -13.52 -12.55
C ASP A 82 26.01 -15.04 -12.47
N ASP A 83 26.16 -15.71 -13.61
CA ASP A 83 26.45 -17.14 -13.69
C ASP A 83 27.85 -17.46 -13.13
N THR A 84 28.73 -16.46 -13.03
CA THR A 84 30.04 -16.58 -12.39
C THR A 84 29.93 -16.47 -10.86
N PHE A 85 29.72 -17.60 -10.21
CA PHE A 85 29.62 -17.69 -8.76
C PHE A 85 30.97 -17.44 -8.08
N SER A 86 31.10 -16.30 -7.42
CA SER A 86 31.97 -16.15 -6.26
C SER A 86 31.13 -15.71 -5.07
N ASP A 87 31.41 -16.27 -3.88
CA ASP A 87 30.61 -16.02 -2.67
C ASP A 87 30.46 -14.52 -2.40
N LEU A 88 31.55 -13.75 -2.58
CA LEU A 88 31.53 -12.30 -2.38
C LEU A 88 30.60 -11.57 -3.37
N ARG A 89 30.58 -11.98 -4.65
CA ARG A 89 29.67 -11.39 -5.65
C ARG A 89 28.22 -11.75 -5.38
N PHE A 90 27.96 -12.98 -4.95
CA PHE A 90 26.62 -13.39 -4.55
C PHE A 90 26.08 -12.51 -3.42
N PHE A 91 26.85 -12.34 -2.34
CA PHE A 91 26.42 -11.52 -1.21
C PHE A 91 26.28 -10.03 -1.58
N ASP A 92 27.13 -9.48 -2.45
CA ASP A 92 26.99 -8.11 -2.97
C ASP A 92 25.64 -7.93 -3.69
N VAL A 93 25.25 -8.85 -4.57
CA VAL A 93 23.94 -8.81 -5.24
C VAL A 93 22.79 -8.90 -4.24
N VAL A 94 22.89 -9.77 -3.23
CA VAL A 94 21.87 -9.90 -2.17
C VAL A 94 21.70 -8.58 -1.41
N LEU A 95 22.80 -7.93 -1.00
CA LEU A 95 22.77 -6.66 -0.28
C LEU A 95 22.19 -5.53 -1.15
N ARG A 96 22.57 -5.46 -2.43
CA ARG A 96 22.00 -4.49 -3.38
C ARG A 96 20.50 -4.68 -3.58
N ARG A 97 20.04 -5.92 -3.73
CA ARG A 97 18.61 -6.25 -3.81
C ARG A 97 17.86 -5.83 -2.55
N ALA A 98 18.41 -6.10 -1.37
CA ALA A 98 17.80 -5.68 -0.10
C ALA A 98 17.68 -4.15 -0.01
N GLY A 99 18.74 -3.41 -0.36
CA GLY A 99 18.71 -1.95 -0.43
C GLY A 99 17.67 -1.42 -1.43
N CYS A 100 17.62 -1.99 -2.63
CA CYS A 100 16.63 -1.65 -3.65
C CYS A 100 15.19 -1.89 -3.17
N MET A 101 14.93 -3.04 -2.53
CA MET A 101 13.62 -3.37 -1.98
C MET A 101 13.22 -2.36 -0.90
N ASN A 102 14.15 -2.01 -0.02
CA ASN A 102 13.89 -1.05 1.04
C ASN A 102 13.44 0.29 0.50
N LYS A 103 14.24 0.85 -0.40
CA LYS A 103 13.93 2.12 -1.08
C LYS A 103 12.61 2.07 -1.86
N CYS A 104 12.38 1.01 -2.64
CA CYS A 104 11.17 0.87 -3.46
C CYS A 104 9.87 0.84 -2.64
N ILE A 105 9.90 0.10 -1.53
CA ILE A 105 8.73 -0.02 -0.65
C ILE A 105 8.51 1.31 0.09
N GLU A 106 9.59 1.93 0.58
CA GLU A 106 9.52 3.20 1.31
C GLU A 106 8.98 4.35 0.46
N GLU A 107 9.42 4.45 -0.79
CA GLU A 107 8.91 5.44 -1.76
C GLU A 107 7.41 5.32 -2.03
N LYS A 108 6.82 4.12 -1.87
CA LYS A 108 5.43 3.83 -2.28
C LYS A 108 4.45 3.73 -1.12
N LEU A 109 4.88 3.16 0.01
CA LEU A 109 4.03 2.88 1.16
C LEU A 109 4.39 3.74 2.37
N GLY A 110 5.43 4.57 2.28
CA GLY A 110 6.03 5.23 3.42
C GLY A 110 6.91 4.29 4.23
N THR A 111 7.24 4.68 5.46
CA THR A 111 8.17 3.94 6.32
C THR A 111 7.73 2.48 6.49
N GLN A 112 8.64 1.53 6.20
CA GLN A 112 8.32 0.10 6.21
C GLN A 112 7.81 -0.41 7.56
N SER A 113 8.24 0.23 8.66
CA SER A 113 7.84 -0.11 10.02
C SER A 113 6.34 0.02 10.24
N VAL A 114 5.67 0.94 9.54
CA VAL A 114 4.24 1.19 9.65
C VAL A 114 3.41 0.02 9.08
N HIS A 115 3.97 -0.75 8.15
CA HIS A 115 3.31 -1.89 7.51
C HIS A 115 3.90 -3.25 7.97
N LYS A 116 4.67 -3.25 9.06
CA LYS A 116 5.20 -4.45 9.68
C LYS A 116 4.19 -4.97 10.70
N VAL A 117 3.38 -5.89 10.24
CA VAL A 117 2.26 -6.47 10.98
C VAL A 117 2.69 -7.76 11.69
N SER A 118 1.98 -8.13 12.76
CA SER A 118 2.20 -9.37 13.50
C SER A 118 1.93 -10.62 12.63
N GLU A 119 2.60 -11.73 12.93
CA GLU A 119 2.49 -12.97 12.13
C GLU A 119 1.08 -13.59 12.23
N ASP A 120 0.44 -13.42 13.39
CA ASP A 120 -0.96 -13.76 13.67
C ASP A 120 -1.93 -13.04 12.74
N VAL A 121 -1.83 -11.71 12.61
CA VAL A 121 -2.68 -10.96 11.67
C VAL A 121 -2.35 -11.35 10.22
N VAL A 122 -1.07 -11.54 9.87
CA VAL A 122 -0.69 -12.05 8.54
C VAL A 122 -1.35 -13.41 8.25
N GLN A 123 -1.37 -14.30 9.24
CA GLN A 123 -2.00 -15.61 9.13
C GLN A 123 -3.52 -15.50 8.98
N ASP A 124 -4.18 -14.58 9.67
CA ASP A 124 -5.61 -14.32 9.52
C ASP A 124 -5.98 -13.91 8.09
N PHE A 125 -5.22 -12.98 7.51
CA PHE A 125 -5.42 -12.56 6.12
C PHE A 125 -5.14 -13.69 5.13
N ASN A 126 -4.10 -14.51 5.36
CA ASN A 126 -3.79 -15.68 4.55
C ASN A 126 -4.90 -16.73 4.60
N ARG A 127 -5.50 -16.93 5.79
CA ARG A 127 -6.66 -17.81 6.02
C ARG A 127 -8.00 -17.18 5.64
N ARG A 128 -7.99 -15.92 5.18
CA ARG A 128 -9.18 -15.17 4.77
C ARG A 128 -10.20 -14.93 5.89
N ILE A 129 -9.74 -14.87 7.15
CA ILE A 129 -10.58 -14.60 8.32
C ILE A 129 -11.37 -13.29 8.22
N PRO A 130 -10.81 -12.17 7.70
CA PRO A 130 -11.57 -10.92 7.51
C PRO A 130 -12.89 -11.07 6.75
N TYR A 131 -12.96 -12.00 5.78
CA TYR A 131 -14.18 -12.23 5.01
C TYR A 131 -15.32 -12.81 5.86
N ASN A 132 -15.02 -13.55 6.93
CA ASN A 132 -16.04 -14.11 7.81
C ASN A 132 -16.81 -13.00 8.54
N TYR A 133 -16.09 -12.04 9.09
CA TYR A 133 -16.68 -10.85 9.72
C TYR A 133 -17.48 -10.02 8.70
N LEU A 134 -16.91 -9.80 7.52
CA LEU A 134 -17.54 -8.99 6.47
C LEU A 134 -18.86 -9.61 5.99
N GLN A 135 -18.93 -10.94 5.81
CA GLN A 135 -20.16 -11.64 5.44
C GLN A 135 -21.26 -11.48 6.49
N LEU A 136 -20.91 -11.62 7.77
CA LEU A 136 -21.83 -11.44 8.88
C LEU A 136 -22.32 -10.00 8.98
N ALA A 137 -21.43 -9.02 8.83
CA ALA A 137 -21.77 -7.61 8.84
C ALA A 137 -22.71 -7.24 7.69
N TYR A 138 -22.43 -7.69 6.47
CA TYR A 138 -23.32 -7.47 5.33
C TYR A 138 -24.72 -8.03 5.55
N LYS A 139 -24.82 -9.22 6.14
CA LYS A 139 -26.10 -9.81 6.53
C LYS A 139 -26.84 -8.94 7.55
N LYS A 140 -26.13 -8.31 8.49
CA LYS A 140 -26.71 -7.49 9.56
C LYS A 140 -27.16 -6.11 9.11
N VAL A 141 -26.43 -5.48 8.19
CA VAL A 141 -26.76 -4.16 7.62
C VAL A 141 -27.94 -4.24 6.64
N SER A 142 -28.14 -5.40 6.01
CA SER A 142 -29.20 -5.60 5.00
C SER A 142 -30.56 -6.01 5.59
N VAL A 143 -30.71 -6.05 6.92
CA VAL A 143 -31.92 -6.45 7.66
C VAL A 143 -32.42 -5.25 8.47
#